data_AF-A0A0C3PIT1-F1
#
_entry.id   AF-A0A0C3PIT1-F1
#
_cell.length_a   1.000
_cell.length_b   1.000
_cell.length_c   1.000
_cell.angle_alpha   90.00
_cell.angle_beta   90.00
_cell.angle_gamma   90.00
#
_symmetry.space_group_name_H-M   'P 1'
#
loop_
_entity.id
_entity.type
_entity.pdbx_description
1 polymer ?
#
loop_
_entity_poly.entity_id
_entity_poly.type
_entity_poly.pdbx_seq_one_letter_code
_entity_poly.pdbx_strand_id
1 'polypeptide(L)' 'MRVFVTGHYCLACGKTNASVLGAAIADNQASYVSSKYLPPNIPFKEPTRLTHHELIETLEFWKE' A
#
# COMPACT_ATOMS: atom_id res chain seq x y z
N MET A 1 4.65 -9.09 2.52
CA MET A 1 3.92 -7.86 2.10
C MET A 1 3.80 -6.83 3.21
N ARG A 2 3.27 -7.17 4.39
CA ARG A 2 3.15 -6.22 5.53
C ARG A 2 4.47 -5.54 5.91
N VAL A 3 5.54 -6.33 6.06
CA VAL A 3 6.89 -5.82 6.39
C VAL A 3 7.43 -4.91 5.28
N PHE A 4 7.10 -5.18 4.01
CA PHE A 4 7.55 -4.38 2.86
C PHE A 4 6.87 -3.01 2.84
N VAL A 5 5.54 -2.97 2.99
CA VAL A 5 4.77 -1.72 3.02
C VAL A 5 5.13 -0.87 4.23
N THR A 6 5.26 -1.47 5.42
CA THR A 6 5.72 -0.76 6.62
C THR A 6 7.15 -0.24 6.48
N GLY A 7 8.06 -1.03 5.92
CA GLY A 7 9.44 -0.60 5.69
C GLY A 7 9.52 0.61 4.74
N HIS A 8 8.83 0.57 3.60
CA HIS A 8 8.81 1.69 2.66
C HIS A 8 8.10 2.93 3.21
N TYR A 9 7.02 2.78 3.96
CA TYR A 9 6.36 3.90 4.62
C TYR A 9 7.28 4.57 5.65
N CYS A 10 7.96 3.80 6.51
CA CYS A 10 8.92 4.32 7.47
C CYS A 10 10.06 5.09 6.79
N LEU A 11 10.58 4.57 5.67
CA LEU A 11 11.60 5.24 4.87
C LEU A 11 11.09 6.55 4.25
N ALA A 12 9.93 6.53 3.60
CA ALA A 12 9.33 7.71 2.96
C ALA A 12 8.97 8.81 3.98
N CYS A 13 8.54 8.43 5.17
CA CYS A 13 8.20 9.36 6.25
C CYS A 13 9.41 9.79 7.12
N GLY A 14 10.60 9.22 6.89
CA GLY A 14 11.79 9.49 7.72
C GLY A 14 11.64 9.04 9.18
N LYS A 15 10.75 8.09 9.47
CA LYS A 15 10.42 7.63 10.82
C LYS A 15 10.69 6.14 10.95
N THR A 16 11.62 5.77 11.82
CA THR A 16 12.06 4.37 12.00
C THR A 16 11.00 3.43 12.62
N ASN A 17 10.02 3.97 13.35
CA ASN A 17 8.99 3.19 14.05
C ASN A 17 7.55 3.65 13.73
N ALA A 18 7.31 4.17 12.53
CA ALA A 18 5.97 4.57 12.15
C ALA A 18 5.09 3.32 11.96
N SER A 19 3.95 3.25 12.65
CA SER A 19 2.91 2.33 12.22
C SER A 19 2.30 2.89 10.93
N VAL A 20 2.17 2.03 9.92
CA VAL A 20 1.35 2.35 8.76
C VAL A 20 -0.07 2.44 9.29
N LEU A 21 -0.63 3.65 9.32
CA LEU A 21 -2.06 3.84 9.52
C LEU A 21 -2.73 3.49 8.20
N GLY A 22 -2.82 2.19 7.86
CA GLY A 22 -3.51 1.76 6.64
C GLY A 22 -4.95 2.23 6.59
N ALA A 23 -5.58 2.49 7.74
CA ALA A 23 -6.86 3.16 7.84
C ALA A 23 -6.82 4.63 7.35
N ALA A 24 -5.79 5.41 7.71
CA ALA A 24 -5.66 6.79 7.25
C ALA A 24 -5.27 6.87 5.77
N ILE A 25 -4.46 5.92 5.29
CA ILE A 25 -4.14 5.80 3.85
C ILE A 25 -5.39 5.37 3.08
N ALA A 26 -6.20 4.44 3.60
CA ALA A 26 -7.45 4.06 2.96
C ALA A 26 -8.46 5.22 2.92
N ASP A 27 -8.49 6.05 3.96
CA ASP A 27 -9.38 7.21 4.06
C ASP A 27 -8.98 8.37 3.12
N ASN A 28 -7.66 8.61 2.97
CA ASN A 28 -7.14 9.70 2.13
C ASN A 28 -5.98 9.25 1.23
N GLN A 29 -6.23 8.23 0.41
CA GLN A 29 -5.23 7.55 -0.40
C GLN A 29 -4.40 8.53 -1.26
N ALA A 30 -5.04 9.50 -1.90
CA ALA A 30 -4.39 10.46 -2.80
C ALA A 30 -3.32 11.33 -2.11
N SER A 31 -3.41 11.52 -0.78
CA SER A 31 -2.43 12.29 -0.02
C SER A 31 -1.18 11.49 0.35
N TYR A 32 -1.22 10.17 0.23
CA TYR A 32 -0.13 9.27 0.66
C TYR A 32 0.46 8.44 -0.48
N VAL A 33 -0.36 8.04 -1.46
CA VAL A 33 0.03 7.12 -2.53
C VAL A 33 -0.41 7.68 -3.87
N SER A 34 0.58 7.94 -4.75
CA SER A 34 0.30 8.30 -6.14
C SER A 34 -0.39 7.15 -6.87
N SER A 35 -1.38 7.48 -7.71
CA SER A 35 -2.11 6.49 -8.53
C SER A 35 -1.21 5.67 -9.44
N LYS A 36 0.01 6.13 -9.76
CA LYS A 36 0.99 5.35 -10.55
C LYS A 36 1.51 4.10 -9.83
N TYR A 37 1.31 3.98 -8.52
CA TYR A 37 1.78 2.85 -7.71
C TYR A 37 0.67 1.89 -7.31
N LEU A 38 -0.56 2.11 -7.79
CA LEU A 38 -1.68 1.24 -7.50
C LEU A 38 -2.39 0.83 -8.80
N PRO A 39 -2.83 -0.42 -8.92
CA PRO A 39 -3.64 -0.83 -10.05
C PRO A 39 -4.92 0.01 -10.13
N PRO A 40 -5.35 0.42 -11.33
CA PRO A 40 -6.65 1.06 -11.49
C PRO A 40 -7.73 0.09 -11.00
N ASN A 41 -8.66 0.61 -10.17
CA ASN A 41 -9.80 -0.11 -9.58
C ASN A 41 -9.53 -1.00 -8.35
N ILE A 42 -8.29 -1.07 -7.85
CA ILE A 42 -8.03 -1.73 -6.56
C ILE A 42 -7.92 -0.67 -5.46
N PRO A 43 -8.88 -0.60 -4.51
CA PRO A 43 -8.77 0.31 -3.38
C PRO A 43 -7.59 -0.09 -2.49
N PHE A 44 -6.87 0.89 -1.95
CA PHE A 44 -5.78 0.62 -1.01
C PHE A 44 -6.34 -0.08 0.24
N LYS A 45 -5.81 -1.26 0.55
CA LYS A 45 -6.16 -2.03 1.73
C LYS A 45 -4.90 -2.52 2.43
N GLU A 46 -5.02 -2.75 3.73
CA GLU A 46 -4.02 -3.53 4.46
C GLU A 46 -3.78 -4.88 3.74
N PRO A 47 -2.53 -5.36 3.63
CA PRO A 47 -2.25 -6.59 2.89
C PRO A 47 -3.03 -7.82 3.37
N THR A 48 -3.38 -7.87 4.67
CA THR A 48 -4.18 -8.95 5.26
C THR A 48 -5.67 -8.89 4.86
N ARG A 49 -6.12 -7.79 4.24
CA ARG A 49 -7.49 -7.55 3.80
C ARG A 49 -7.65 -7.65 2.27
N LEU A 50 -6.56 -7.86 1.55
CA LEU A 50 -6.61 -8.13 0.11
C LEU A 50 -7.17 -9.54 -0.11
N THR A 51 -8.08 -9.67 -1.07
CA THR A 51 -8.45 -10.96 -1.62
C THR A 51 -7.28 -11.53 -2.42
N HIS A 52 -7.29 -12.85 -2.65
CA HIS A 52 -6.26 -13.50 -3.46
C HIS A 52 -6.18 -12.91 -4.89
N HIS A 53 -7.33 -12.53 -5.46
CA HIS A 53 -7.39 -11.90 -6.77
C HIS A 53 -6.75 -10.51 -6.78
N GLU A 54 -7.14 -9.63 -5.85
CA GLU A 54 -6.55 -8.28 -5.71
C GLU A 54 -5.04 -8.34 -5.44
N LEU A 55 -4.59 -9.36 -4.69
CA LEU A 55 -3.18 -9.60 -4.41
C LEU A 55 -2.41 -9.91 -5.70
N ILE A 56 -2.92 -10.82 -6.54
CA ILE A 56 -2.27 -11.18 -7.80
C ILE A 56 -2.21 -9.98 -8.74
N GLU A 57 -3.31 -9.23 -8.89
CA GLU A 57 -3.33 -8.05 -9.76
C GLU A 57 -2.34 -6.98 -9.29
N THR A 58 -2.25 -6.75 -7.97
CA THR A 58 -1.26 -5.82 -7.40
C THR A 58 0.17 -6.26 -7.68
N LEU A 59 0.45 -7.57 -7.57
CA LEU A 59 1.79 -8.11 -7.84
C LEU A 59 2.16 -8.06 -9.31
N GLU A 60 1.25 -8.39 -10.23
CA GLU A 60 1.50 -8.27 -11.66
C GLU A 60 1.68 -6.80 -12.09
N PHE A 61 0.95 -5.86 -11.48
CA PHE A 61 1.13 -4.43 -11.73
C PHE A 61 2.52 -3.92 -11.29
N TRP A 62 3.08 -4.43 -10.20
CA TRP A 62 4.42 -4.04 -9.70
C TRP A 62 5.59 -4.84 -10.30
N LYS A 63 5.32 -5.73 -11.24
CA LYS A 63 6.33 -6.62 -11.84
C LYS A 63 7.27 -5.90 -12.82
N GLU A 64 6.96 -4.65 -13.18
CA GLU A 64 7.82 -3.76 -13.98
C GLU A 64 9.09 -3.32 -13.23
#